data_AF-A0AAV5DHJ5-F1
#
_entry.id   AF-A0AAV5DHJ5-F1
#
_cell.length_a   1.000
_cell.length_b   1.000
_cell.length_c   1.000
_cell.angle_alpha   90.00
_cell.angle_beta   90.00
_cell.angle_gamma   90.00
#
_symmetry.space_group_name_H-M   'P 1'
#
loop_
_entity.id
_entity.type
_entity.pdbx_description
1 polymer ?
#
loop_
_entity_poly.entity_id
_entity_poly.type
_entity_poly.pdbx_seq_one_letter_code
_entity_poly.pdbx_strand_id
1 'polypeptide(L)'
;MPDDPSPEIFSAAVFCATDSCNHLDCRGGPFRVVFAGTDQDYVTWVTEFSSETRAWSALTKVDFRIIASNRVGLAPDFDSFVSLRPSLYTGDAVYFILEKGKAILKYDLDGRGVSVIDTPEVCDKRIILMTAEDGELGFAGVEDCDLHLWSWKPNAKGIAGWVQLWVIELKTLLSIPEDCNSSPQVIGFAQGTNIIFISSNDCIFTLKLKSGQVKKVGRRLNYEAVVPYMSFYAPCISRDPPCRHLCYCDM
;
A
#
# COMPACT_ATOMS: atom_id res chain seq x y z
N MET A 1 -9.14 -13.81 -16.30
CA MET A 1 -7.68 -13.71 -16.16
C MET A 1 -7.08 -14.39 -17.38
N PRO A 2 -6.14 -13.76 -18.10
CA PRO A 2 -5.40 -14.42 -19.18
C PRO A 2 -4.71 -15.71 -18.68
N ASP A 3 -4.40 -16.64 -19.59
CA ASP A 3 -3.84 -17.96 -19.24
C ASP A 3 -2.70 -17.86 -18.21
N ASP A 4 -2.88 -18.60 -17.12
CA ASP A 4 -2.31 -18.37 -15.79
C ASP A 4 -0.89 -18.94 -15.64
N PRO A 5 0.15 -18.13 -15.41
CA PRO A 5 1.36 -18.60 -14.73
C PRO A 5 1.02 -18.65 -13.24
N SER A 6 0.61 -19.81 -12.72
CA SER A 6 0.17 -20.02 -11.33
C SER A 6 1.00 -19.17 -10.34
N PRO A 7 0.47 -18.03 -9.85
CA PRO A 7 1.29 -17.13 -9.05
C PRO A 7 1.37 -17.68 -7.63
N GLU A 8 2.58 -17.79 -7.09
CA GLU A 8 2.76 -18.12 -5.68
C GLU A 8 2.32 -16.96 -4.78
N ILE A 9 2.46 -15.71 -5.25
CA ILE A 9 2.13 -14.48 -4.51
C ILE A 9 1.66 -13.37 -5.46
N PHE A 10 0.54 -12.70 -5.13
CA PHE A 10 0.05 -11.51 -5.84
C PHE A 10 -0.47 -10.45 -4.86
N SER A 11 -0.54 -9.21 -5.33
CA SER A 11 -1.24 -8.10 -4.68
C SER A 11 -2.16 -7.41 -5.68
N ALA A 12 -3.18 -6.72 -5.18
CA ALA A 12 -4.15 -6.03 -6.01
C ALA A 12 -4.47 -4.64 -5.45
N ALA A 13 -4.84 -3.73 -6.34
CA ALA A 13 -5.40 -2.43 -6.02
C ALA A 13 -6.78 -2.30 -6.66
N VAL A 14 -7.76 -1.82 -5.91
CA VAL A 14 -9.11 -1.52 -6.42
C VAL A 14 -9.33 -0.02 -6.28
N PHE A 15 -9.75 0.62 -7.36
CA PHE A 15 -10.04 2.05 -7.34
C PHE A 15 -11.26 2.38 -8.20
N CYS A 16 -11.96 3.42 -7.79
CA CYS A 16 -13.16 3.93 -8.44
C CYS A 16 -12.73 4.68 -9.72
N ALA A 17 -13.31 4.31 -10.85
CA ALA A 17 -13.00 4.81 -12.18
C ALA A 17 -14.00 5.90 -12.64
N THR A 18 -14.74 6.48 -11.69
CA THR A 18 -15.69 7.55 -11.97
C THR A 18 -14.98 8.89 -11.93
N ASP A 19 -15.06 9.65 -13.03
CA ASP A 19 -14.49 10.99 -13.12
C ASP A 19 -15.02 11.91 -12.01
N SER A 20 -14.14 12.74 -11.45
CA SER A 20 -14.47 13.71 -10.39
C SER A 20 -15.06 13.09 -9.11
N CYS A 21 -14.83 11.80 -8.86
CA CYS A 21 -15.26 11.17 -7.61
C CYS A 21 -14.35 11.58 -6.45
N ASN A 22 -14.94 11.95 -5.31
CA ASN A 22 -14.17 12.31 -4.11
C ASN A 22 -13.64 11.09 -3.33
N HIS A 23 -13.99 9.87 -3.74
CA HIS A 23 -13.56 8.58 -3.20
C HIS A 23 -13.77 8.34 -1.69
N LEU A 24 -14.37 9.29 -0.95
CA LEU A 24 -14.70 9.15 0.46
C LEU A 24 -15.96 8.28 0.69
N ASP A 25 -16.89 8.28 -0.28
CA ASP A 25 -18.13 7.49 -0.26
C ASP A 25 -18.55 7.03 -1.68
N CYS A 26 -17.57 6.58 -2.51
CA CYS A 26 -17.86 6.06 -3.85
C CYS A 26 -18.59 4.71 -3.75
N ARG A 27 -19.92 4.69 -3.91
CA ARG A 27 -20.73 3.46 -3.92
C ARG A 27 -21.34 3.21 -5.29
N GLY A 28 -20.90 2.13 -5.95
CA GLY A 28 -21.59 1.56 -7.11
C GLY A 28 -21.26 2.17 -8.49
N GLY A 29 -20.23 3.02 -8.59
CA GLY A 29 -19.69 3.45 -9.88
C GLY A 29 -18.78 2.40 -10.54
N PRO A 30 -18.37 2.59 -11.81
CA PRO A 30 -17.35 1.76 -12.42
C PRO A 30 -16.07 1.80 -11.57
N PHE A 31 -15.45 0.64 -11.45
CA PHE A 31 -14.17 0.44 -10.79
C PHE A 31 -13.19 -0.28 -11.73
N ARG A 32 -11.91 -0.12 -11.40
CA ARG A 32 -10.80 -0.85 -12.00
C ARG A 32 -10.06 -1.63 -10.93
N VAL A 33 -9.44 -2.72 -11.34
CA VAL A 33 -8.59 -3.53 -10.49
C VAL A 33 -7.26 -3.76 -11.18
N VAL A 34 -6.16 -3.40 -10.54
CA VAL A 34 -4.82 -3.74 -11.02
C VAL A 34 -4.28 -4.87 -10.19
N PHE A 35 -3.91 -5.97 -10.84
CA PHE A 35 -3.19 -7.08 -10.23
C PHE A 35 -1.72 -6.98 -10.59
N ALA A 36 -0.87 -7.18 -9.59
CA ALA A 36 0.55 -7.40 -9.77
C ALA A 36 0.93 -8.72 -9.10
N GLY A 37 1.66 -9.56 -9.81
CA GLY A 37 2.15 -10.83 -9.28
C GLY A 37 3.50 -11.17 -9.85
N THR A 38 4.08 -12.22 -9.29
CA THR A 38 5.37 -12.76 -9.74
C THR A 38 5.20 -14.24 -10.04
N ASP A 39 5.70 -14.67 -11.20
CA ASP A 39 5.69 -16.08 -11.59
C ASP A 39 6.90 -16.85 -11.03
N GLN A 40 6.96 -18.15 -11.30
CA GLN A 40 8.04 -19.04 -10.81
C GLN A 40 9.42 -18.68 -11.37
N ASP A 41 9.46 -17.98 -12.51
CA ASP A 41 10.70 -17.50 -13.12
C ASP A 41 11.13 -16.14 -12.53
N TYR A 42 10.41 -15.63 -11.52
CA TYR A 42 10.57 -14.32 -10.90
C TYR A 42 10.32 -13.14 -11.85
N VAL A 43 9.54 -13.37 -12.91
CA VAL A 43 9.06 -12.31 -13.79
C VAL A 43 7.82 -11.70 -13.14
N THR A 44 7.88 -10.40 -12.91
CA THR A 44 6.72 -9.66 -12.39
C THR A 44 5.80 -9.33 -13.55
N TRP A 45 4.50 -9.49 -13.33
CA TRP A 45 3.47 -9.17 -14.32
C TRP A 45 2.42 -8.27 -13.71
N VAL A 46 1.80 -7.45 -14.57
CA VAL A 46 0.70 -6.55 -14.22
C VAL A 46 -0.43 -6.73 -15.22
N THR A 47 -1.67 -6.74 -14.74
CA THR A 47 -2.87 -6.71 -15.59
C THR A 47 -3.96 -5.87 -14.92
N GLU A 48 -4.75 -5.20 -15.74
CA GLU A 48 -5.83 -4.31 -15.31
C GLU A 48 -7.18 -4.90 -15.75
N PHE A 49 -8.12 -5.01 -14.81
CA PHE A 49 -9.52 -5.28 -15.08
C PHE A 49 -10.31 -3.97 -15.06
N SER A 50 -11.19 -3.78 -16.05
CA SER A 50 -12.20 -2.71 -16.03
C SER A 50 -13.60 -3.31 -15.90
N SER A 51 -14.37 -2.82 -14.92
CA SER A 51 -15.77 -3.21 -14.75
C SER A 51 -16.69 -2.70 -15.87
N GLU A 52 -16.30 -1.64 -16.58
CA GLU A 52 -17.08 -1.07 -17.69
C GLU A 52 -17.01 -1.96 -18.93
N THR A 53 -15.81 -2.34 -19.31
CA THR A 53 -15.57 -3.22 -20.47
C THR A 53 -15.72 -4.69 -20.10
N ARG A 54 -15.74 -5.01 -18.79
CA ARG A 54 -15.72 -6.37 -18.23
C ARG A 54 -14.59 -7.22 -18.79
N ALA A 55 -13.47 -6.58 -19.07
CA ALA A 55 -12.32 -7.19 -19.73
C ALA A 55 -11.03 -6.92 -18.96
N TRP A 56 -10.09 -7.84 -19.14
CA TRP A 56 -8.72 -7.71 -18.67
C TRP A 56 -7.86 -7.12 -19.78
N SER A 57 -6.89 -6.30 -19.41
CA SER A 57 -5.82 -5.88 -20.31
C SER A 57 -4.90 -7.07 -20.63
N ALA A 58 -4.14 -6.94 -21.71
CA ALA A 58 -2.96 -7.78 -21.90
C ALA A 58 -2.03 -7.68 -20.68
N LEU A 59 -1.28 -8.75 -20.42
CA LEU A 59 -0.26 -8.79 -19.38
C LEU A 59 0.92 -7.91 -19.79
N THR A 60 1.30 -6.99 -18.91
CA THR A 60 2.59 -6.30 -18.98
C THR A 60 3.57 -7.08 -18.11
N LYS A 61 4.56 -7.73 -18.73
CA LYS A 61 5.61 -8.47 -18.02
C LYS A 61 6.88 -7.65 -17.91
N VAL A 62 7.53 -7.72 -16.75
CA VAL A 62 8.78 -7.03 -16.46
C VAL A 62 9.70 -7.98 -15.71
N ASP A 63 10.86 -8.25 -16.33
CA ASP A 63 11.94 -8.97 -15.67
C ASP A 63 12.79 -7.97 -14.87
N PHE A 64 12.58 -7.98 -13.56
CA PHE A 64 13.25 -7.09 -12.64
C PHE A 64 14.71 -7.44 -12.40
N ARG A 65 15.15 -8.66 -12.68
CA ARG A 65 16.58 -9.03 -12.57
C ARG A 65 17.41 -8.21 -13.55
N ILE A 66 16.87 -7.98 -14.75
CA ILE A 66 17.49 -7.15 -15.79
C ILE A 66 17.52 -5.67 -15.39
N ILE A 67 16.47 -5.20 -14.71
CA ILE A 67 16.41 -3.80 -14.24
C ILE A 67 17.36 -3.59 -13.05
N ALA A 68 17.40 -4.54 -12.12
CA ALA A 68 18.22 -4.51 -10.93
C ALA A 68 19.71 -4.71 -11.22
N SER A 69 20.09 -5.53 -12.21
CA SER A 69 21.50 -5.75 -12.58
C SER A 69 22.19 -4.47 -13.08
N ASN A 70 21.42 -3.48 -13.53
CA ASN A 70 21.92 -2.16 -13.93
C ASN A 70 21.97 -1.14 -12.77
N ARG A 71 21.52 -1.52 -11.57
CA ARG A 71 21.52 -0.67 -10.37
C ARG A 71 22.66 -1.08 -9.44
N VAL A 72 23.50 -0.12 -9.08
CA VAL A 72 24.60 -0.32 -8.13
C VAL A 72 24.00 -0.51 -6.73
N GLY A 73 24.29 -1.64 -6.07
CA GLY A 73 23.93 -1.89 -4.66
C GLY A 73 22.82 -2.91 -4.42
N LEU A 74 22.13 -3.40 -5.46
CA LEU A 74 21.22 -4.55 -5.32
C LEU A 74 22.05 -5.84 -5.42
N ALA A 75 21.98 -6.67 -4.37
CA ALA A 75 22.69 -7.95 -4.33
C ALA A 75 22.23 -8.89 -5.47
N PRO A 76 23.10 -9.81 -5.93
CA PRO A 76 22.75 -10.79 -6.98
C PRO A 76 21.57 -11.71 -6.59
N ASP A 77 21.20 -11.77 -5.31
CA ASP A 77 20.09 -12.56 -4.77
C ASP A 77 18.76 -11.77 -4.68
N PHE A 78 18.52 -10.81 -5.59
CA PHE A 78 17.28 -10.04 -5.66
C PHE A 78 16.13 -10.92 -6.20
N ASP A 79 15.42 -11.60 -5.29
CA ASP A 79 14.19 -12.30 -5.62
C ASP A 79 13.07 -11.26 -5.78
N SER A 80 12.84 -10.80 -7.01
CA SER A 80 11.83 -9.77 -7.30
C SER A 80 10.42 -10.33 -7.22
N PHE A 81 9.92 -10.55 -6.01
CA PHE A 81 8.53 -10.92 -5.78
C PHE A 81 7.70 -9.75 -5.27
N VAL A 82 6.45 -9.67 -5.74
CA VAL A 82 5.45 -8.77 -5.18
C VAL A 82 5.19 -9.15 -3.73
N SER A 83 5.30 -8.18 -2.82
CA SER A 83 5.06 -8.42 -1.39
C SER A 83 3.57 -8.43 -1.08
N LEU A 84 3.16 -9.26 -0.11
CA LEU A 84 1.81 -9.28 0.47
C LEU A 84 1.56 -8.06 1.35
N ARG A 85 1.66 -6.87 0.75
CA ARG A 85 1.46 -5.57 1.39
C ARG A 85 0.37 -4.80 0.65
N PRO A 86 -0.35 -3.89 1.34
CA PRO A 86 -1.32 -3.03 0.69
C PRO A 86 -0.65 -2.24 -0.44
N SER A 87 -1.31 -2.23 -1.59
CA SER A 87 -0.98 -1.36 -2.71
C SER A 87 -1.46 0.06 -2.42
N LEU A 88 -0.97 1.03 -3.20
CA LEU A 88 -1.43 2.41 -3.13
C LEU A 88 -1.83 2.90 -4.52
N TYR A 89 -2.98 3.56 -4.62
CA TYR A 89 -3.38 4.30 -5.80
C TYR A 89 -3.28 5.81 -5.51
N THR A 90 -2.42 6.53 -6.22
CA THR A 90 -2.29 8.00 -6.13
C THR A 90 -1.70 8.55 -7.42
N GLY A 91 -2.02 9.80 -7.78
CA GLY A 91 -1.44 10.48 -8.96
C GLY A 91 -1.51 9.67 -10.25
N ASP A 92 -2.68 9.08 -10.56
CA ASP A 92 -2.95 8.27 -11.75
C ASP A 92 -2.04 7.04 -11.95
N ALA A 93 -1.43 6.56 -10.86
CA ALA A 93 -0.61 5.37 -10.85
C ALA A 93 -0.94 4.47 -9.66
N VAL A 94 -0.67 3.18 -9.85
CA VAL A 94 -0.76 2.16 -8.80
C VAL A 94 0.65 1.72 -8.42
N TYR A 95 0.88 1.60 -7.12
CA TYR A 95 2.18 1.29 -6.55
C TYR A 95 2.10 0.00 -5.72
N PHE A 96 3.07 -0.89 -5.92
CA PHE A 96 3.21 -2.15 -5.19
C PHE A 96 4.60 -2.27 -4.59
N ILE A 97 4.68 -2.80 -3.38
CA ILE A 97 5.95 -3.10 -2.72
C ILE A 97 6.54 -4.39 -3.30
N LEU A 98 7.82 -4.36 -3.66
CA LEU A 98 8.59 -5.51 -4.09
C LEU A 98 9.62 -5.92 -3.03
N GLU A 99 9.93 -7.22 -2.99
CA GLU A 99 11.00 -7.83 -2.21
C GLU A 99 11.08 -7.29 -0.77
N LYS A 100 9.97 -7.39 -0.02
CA LYS A 100 9.89 -6.96 1.38
C LYS A 100 10.27 -5.49 1.58
N GLY A 101 10.11 -4.64 0.57
CA GLY A 101 10.33 -3.20 0.69
C GLY A 101 11.69 -2.70 0.25
N LYS A 102 12.39 -3.41 -0.64
CA LYS A 102 13.60 -2.89 -1.29
C LYS A 102 13.34 -2.07 -2.55
N ALA A 103 12.17 -2.26 -3.16
CA ALA A 103 11.77 -1.52 -4.36
C ALA A 103 10.24 -1.36 -4.42
N ILE A 104 9.80 -0.45 -5.28
CA ILE A 104 8.40 -0.17 -5.54
C ILE A 104 8.14 -0.29 -7.05
N LEU A 105 7.23 -1.16 -7.41
CA LEU A 105 6.65 -1.24 -8.75
C LEU A 105 5.65 -0.10 -8.92
N LYS A 106 5.84 0.74 -9.94
CA LYS A 106 4.87 1.74 -10.39
C LYS A 106 4.22 1.28 -11.68
N TYR A 107 2.89 1.28 -11.71
CA TYR A 107 2.08 1.06 -12.90
C TYR A 107 1.31 2.33 -13.25
N ASP A 108 1.68 2.97 -14.37
CA ASP A 108 1.04 4.18 -14.90
C ASP A 108 -0.24 3.81 -15.64
N LEU A 109 -1.40 4.34 -15.23
CA LEU A 109 -2.69 3.94 -15.81
C LEU A 109 -2.90 4.45 -17.24
N ASP A 110 -2.43 5.65 -17.56
CA ASP A 110 -2.59 6.26 -18.87
C ASP A 110 -1.80 5.51 -19.95
N GLY A 111 -0.49 5.38 -19.71
CA GLY A 111 0.44 4.77 -20.65
C GLY A 111 0.54 3.25 -20.52
N ARG A 112 -0.07 2.65 -19.49
CA ARG A 112 0.09 1.25 -19.09
C ARG A 112 1.56 0.84 -18.94
N GLY A 113 2.39 1.83 -18.63
CA GLY A 113 3.82 1.70 -18.44
C GLY A 113 4.13 1.14 -17.07
N VAL A 114 5.23 0.40 -16.98
CA VAL A 114 5.76 -0.10 -15.73
C VAL A 114 7.13 0.50 -15.49
N SER A 115 7.37 1.00 -14.29
CA SER A 115 8.67 1.48 -13.84
C SER A 115 8.94 1.10 -12.38
N VAL A 116 10.16 1.35 -11.92
CA VAL A 116 10.65 0.88 -10.63
C VAL A 116 11.28 2.03 -9.87
N ILE A 117 10.84 2.24 -8.64
CA ILE A 117 11.33 3.25 -7.73
C ILE A 117 12.10 2.55 -6.61
N ASP A 118 13.31 3.01 -6.31
CA ASP A 118 14.08 2.52 -5.16
C ASP A 118 13.42 3.00 -3.87
N THR A 119 13.47 2.22 -2.80
CA THR A 119 12.97 2.65 -1.48
C THR A 119 14.03 3.44 -0.72
N PRO A 120 13.64 4.27 0.28
CA PRO A 120 14.61 4.83 1.22
C PRO A 120 15.43 3.73 1.92
N GLU A 121 16.74 3.94 2.12
CA GLU A 121 17.67 2.94 2.69
C GLU A 121 17.45 2.60 4.18
N VAL A 122 16.50 3.26 4.84
CA VAL A 122 16.47 3.40 6.31
C VAL A 122 15.59 2.34 7.00
N CYS A 123 14.82 1.52 6.28
CA CYS A 123 13.80 0.68 6.91
C CYS A 123 13.91 -0.81 6.60
N ASP A 124 14.01 -1.59 7.67
CA ASP A 124 14.10 -3.04 7.60
C ASP A 124 12.70 -3.68 7.51
N LYS A 125 12.32 -4.17 6.32
CA LYS A 125 11.20 -5.11 6.02
C LYS A 125 9.80 -4.77 6.54
N ARG A 126 9.57 -3.58 7.09
CA ARG A 126 8.39 -3.21 7.88
C ARG A 126 7.83 -1.87 7.40
N ILE A 127 7.48 -1.84 6.12
CA ILE A 127 7.13 -0.62 5.41
C ILE A 127 5.70 -0.66 4.86
N ILE A 128 5.14 0.51 4.59
CA ILE A 128 3.90 0.68 3.85
C ILE A 128 4.02 1.84 2.87
N LEU A 129 3.23 1.77 1.80
CA LEU A 129 2.95 2.91 0.95
C LEU A 129 1.82 3.73 1.56
N MET A 130 1.90 5.04 1.43
CA MET A 130 0.86 5.96 1.89
C MET A 130 0.76 7.16 0.95
N THR A 131 -0.30 7.94 1.07
CA THR A 131 -0.36 9.26 0.44
C THR A 131 0.31 10.27 1.36
N ALA A 132 1.30 11.00 0.87
CA ALA A 132 1.92 12.09 1.61
C ALA A 132 0.96 13.28 1.75
N GLU A 133 1.27 14.24 2.64
CA GLU A 133 0.38 15.38 2.91
C GLU A 133 0.11 16.27 1.69
N ASP A 134 1.03 16.29 0.74
CA ASP A 134 0.92 16.99 -0.53
C ASP A 134 0.14 16.21 -1.61
N GLY A 135 -0.37 15.02 -1.28
CA GLY A 135 -1.07 14.15 -2.22
C GLY A 135 -0.15 13.23 -3.03
N GLU A 136 1.17 13.41 -2.90
CA GLU A 136 2.16 12.64 -3.64
C GLU A 136 2.36 11.24 -3.05
N LEU A 137 3.12 10.42 -3.76
CA LEU A 137 3.56 9.11 -3.27
C LEU A 137 4.35 9.29 -1.96
N GLY A 138 3.83 8.70 -0.90
CA GLY A 138 4.45 8.66 0.41
C GLY A 138 4.89 7.25 0.78
N PHE A 139 5.83 7.20 1.71
CA PHE A 139 6.40 5.96 2.22
C PHE A 139 6.55 6.08 3.74
N ALA A 140 6.22 5.02 4.45
CA ALA A 140 6.40 4.96 5.89
C ALA A 140 7.10 3.67 6.28
N GLY A 141 8.02 3.77 7.23
CA GLY A 141 8.73 2.65 7.77
C GLY A 141 9.16 2.92 9.21
N VAL A 142 9.46 1.84 9.93
CA VAL A 142 9.92 1.92 11.31
C VAL A 142 11.34 1.40 11.38
N GLU A 143 12.20 2.20 12.00
CA GLU A 143 13.54 1.80 12.43
C GLU A 143 13.56 1.87 13.96
N ASP A 144 13.94 0.78 14.62
CA ASP A 144 13.83 0.62 16.07
C ASP A 144 12.43 0.97 16.62
N CYS A 145 12.26 2.16 17.21
CA CYS A 145 10.99 2.67 17.71
C CYS A 145 10.60 4.01 17.07
N ASP A 146 11.26 4.41 16.00
CA ASP A 146 11.00 5.66 15.31
C ASP A 146 10.24 5.37 14.01
N LEU A 147 9.14 6.07 13.81
CA LEU A 147 8.40 6.07 12.56
C LEU A 147 8.93 7.18 11.68
N HIS A 148 9.42 6.79 10.51
CA HIS A 148 9.94 7.69 9.51
C HIS A 148 8.94 7.79 8.35
N LEU A 149 8.69 9.03 7.91
CA LEU A 149 7.78 9.34 6.81
C LEU A 149 8.55 10.03 5.70
N TRP A 150 8.35 9.61 4.46
CA TRP A 150 8.94 10.21 3.27
C TRP A 150 7.86 10.57 2.25
N SER A 151 8.19 11.52 1.38
CA SER A 151 7.42 11.85 0.18
C SER A 151 8.33 11.89 -1.04
N TRP A 152 7.81 11.41 -2.16
CA TRP A 152 8.48 11.39 -3.45
C TRP A 152 8.28 12.73 -4.15
N LYS A 153 9.33 13.53 -4.25
CA LYS A 153 9.24 14.91 -4.77
C LYS A 153 10.31 15.22 -5.81
N PRO A 154 10.03 16.11 -6.78
CA PRO A 154 11.06 16.66 -7.65
C PRO A 154 12.03 17.53 -6.85
N ASN A 155 13.33 17.36 -7.10
CA ASN A 155 14.36 18.27 -6.60
C ASN A 155 14.42 19.57 -7.44
N ALA A 156 15.34 20.48 -7.11
CA ALA A 156 15.50 21.76 -7.81
C ALA A 156 15.84 21.61 -9.32
N LYS A 157 16.29 20.43 -9.76
CA LYS A 157 16.56 20.09 -11.16
C LYS A 157 15.40 19.33 -11.83
N GLY A 158 14.27 19.18 -11.14
CA GLY A 158 13.11 18.44 -11.61
C GLY A 158 13.24 16.91 -11.53
N ILE A 159 14.31 16.39 -10.93
CA ILE A 159 14.51 14.94 -10.78
C ILE A 159 13.83 14.49 -9.50
N ALA A 160 12.90 13.53 -9.61
CA ALA A 160 12.15 13.02 -8.47
C ALA A 160 13.01 12.13 -7.56
N GLY A 161 12.83 12.24 -6.25
CA GLY A 161 13.51 11.46 -5.23
C GLY A 161 12.80 11.51 -3.89
N TRP A 162 13.21 10.64 -2.96
CA TRP A 162 12.67 10.62 -1.61
C TRP A 162 13.19 11.78 -0.76
N VAL A 163 12.27 12.47 -0.11
CA VAL A 163 12.56 13.47 0.92
C VAL A 163 11.94 13.01 2.22
N GLN A 164 12.76 12.88 3.26
CA GLN A 164 12.26 12.57 4.60
C GLN A 164 11.50 13.78 5.14
N LEU A 165 10.25 13.56 5.52
CA LEU A 165 9.36 14.61 5.98
C LEU A 165 9.38 14.71 7.51
N TRP A 166 9.11 13.61 8.22
CA TRP A 166 8.95 13.60 9.68
C TRP A 166 9.53 12.32 10.28
N VAL A 167 9.93 12.43 11.55
CA VAL A 167 10.26 11.31 12.43
C VAL A 167 9.39 11.42 13.67
N ILE A 168 8.74 10.32 14.05
CA ILE A 168 7.82 10.26 15.18
C ILE A 168 8.26 9.13 16.11
N GLU A 169 8.62 9.48 17.34
CA GLU A 169 8.99 8.51 18.38
C GLU A 169 7.76 7.70 18.81
N LEU A 170 7.74 6.39 18.52
CA LEU A 170 6.64 5.50 18.86
C LEU A 170 6.72 4.97 20.28
N LYS A 171 7.92 4.90 20.88
CA LYS A 171 8.12 4.31 22.20
C LYS A 171 7.27 5.02 23.26
N THR A 172 7.35 6.35 23.30
CA THR A 172 6.59 7.21 24.21
C THR A 172 5.11 7.24 23.84
N LEU A 173 4.78 7.40 22.55
CA LEU A 173 3.41 7.47 22.05
C LEU A 173 2.59 6.20 22.30
N LEU A 174 3.19 5.02 22.14
CA LEU A 174 2.53 3.73 22.34
C LEU A 174 2.72 3.18 23.76
N SER A 175 3.44 3.92 24.63
CA SER A 175 3.80 3.48 25.99
C SER A 175 4.45 2.09 26.00
N ILE A 176 5.43 1.87 25.12
CA ILE A 176 6.13 0.60 24.98
C ILE A 176 7.06 0.41 26.20
N PRO A 177 6.97 -0.73 26.93
CA PRO A 177 7.87 -1.03 28.05
C PRO A 177 9.34 -1.02 27.63
N GLU A 178 10.24 -0.61 28.54
CA GLU A 178 11.68 -0.51 28.24
C GLU A 178 12.35 -1.86 27.93
N ASP A 179 11.80 -2.93 28.49
CA ASP A 179 12.21 -4.32 28.34
C ASP A 179 11.59 -5.01 27.11
N CYS A 180 10.84 -4.28 26.29
CA CYS A 180 10.27 -4.80 25.06
C CYS A 180 11.34 -4.95 23.97
N ASN A 181 11.70 -6.20 23.65
CA ASN A 181 12.64 -6.52 22.57
C ASN A 181 12.02 -6.48 21.16
N SER A 182 10.71 -6.20 21.02
CA SER A 182 10.06 -6.18 19.70
C SER A 182 9.84 -4.75 19.21
N SER A 183 10.54 -4.38 18.14
CA SER A 183 10.29 -3.14 17.41
C SER A 183 8.85 -3.10 16.86
N PRO A 184 8.13 -1.96 16.97
CA PRO A 184 6.86 -1.75 16.30
C PRO A 184 6.95 -1.93 14.78
N GLN A 185 5.81 -2.14 14.14
CA GLN A 185 5.72 -2.33 12.69
C GLN A 185 4.55 -1.53 12.14
N VAL A 186 4.78 -0.79 11.06
CA VAL A 186 3.67 -0.28 10.25
C VAL A 186 3.09 -1.40 9.39
N ILE A 187 1.77 -1.55 9.44
CA ILE A 187 1.04 -2.67 8.84
C ILE A 187 -0.11 -2.22 7.91
N GLY A 188 -0.46 -0.93 7.89
CA GLY A 188 -1.50 -0.44 7.00
C GLY A 188 -1.67 1.08 7.03
N PHE A 189 -2.31 1.61 6.00
CA PHE A 189 -2.65 3.02 5.87
C PHE A 189 -4.11 3.14 5.40
N ALA A 190 -4.90 3.95 6.08
CA ALA A 190 -6.26 4.27 5.66
C ALA A 190 -6.23 5.48 4.74
N GLN A 191 -6.24 5.21 3.44
CA GLN A 191 -6.22 6.23 2.39
C GLN A 191 -7.32 7.28 2.61
N GLY A 192 -6.96 8.55 2.51
CA GLY A 192 -7.85 9.70 2.72
C GLY A 192 -8.05 10.12 4.20
N THR A 193 -7.49 9.41 5.18
CA THR A 193 -7.75 9.70 6.61
C THR A 193 -6.52 10.15 7.43
N ASN A 194 -5.31 10.12 6.85
CA ASN A 194 -4.03 10.34 7.56
C ASN A 194 -3.82 9.40 8.76
N ILE A 195 -4.46 8.22 8.75
CA ILE A 195 -4.34 7.22 9.81
C ILE A 195 -3.45 6.09 9.30
N ILE A 196 -2.43 5.74 10.09
CA ILE A 196 -1.64 4.54 9.91
C ILE A 196 -1.93 3.53 11.01
N PHE A 197 -1.76 2.25 10.69
CA PHE A 197 -1.89 1.14 11.62
C PHE A 197 -0.50 0.64 12.01
N ILE A 198 -0.29 0.52 13.32
CA ILE A 198 0.96 0.09 13.92
C ILE A 198 0.68 -1.15 14.77
N SER A 199 1.42 -2.22 14.48
CA SER A 199 1.50 -3.39 15.35
C SER A 199 2.64 -3.20 16.34
N SER A 200 2.37 -3.37 17.63
CA SER A 200 3.39 -3.39 18.67
C SER A 200 2.97 -4.35 19.77
N ASN A 201 3.89 -5.22 20.23
CA ASN A 201 3.58 -6.32 21.15
C ASN A 201 2.41 -7.17 20.63
N ASP A 202 1.38 -7.35 21.47
CA ASP A 202 0.13 -8.04 21.16
C ASP A 202 -1.01 -7.09 20.77
N CYS A 203 -0.71 -5.85 20.39
CA CYS A 203 -1.71 -4.80 20.18
C CYS A 203 -1.57 -4.16 18.80
N ILE A 204 -2.70 -3.68 18.30
CA ILE A 204 -2.74 -2.80 17.13
C ILE A 204 -3.24 -1.44 17.54
N PHE A 205 -2.54 -0.44 17.04
CA PHE A 205 -2.80 0.96 17.28
C PHE A 205 -3.08 1.65 15.95
N THR A 206 -4.01 2.60 15.97
CA THR A 206 -4.11 3.64 14.95
C THR A 206 -3.33 4.86 15.44
N LEU A 207 -2.51 5.43 14.57
CA LEU A 207 -1.86 6.74 14.76
C LEU A 207 -2.40 7.71 13.72
N LYS A 208 -3.03 8.80 14.18
CA LYS A 208 -3.48 9.90 13.32
C LYS A 208 -2.35 10.92 13.16
N LEU A 209 -1.64 10.86 12.02
CA LEU A 209 -0.36 11.53 11.78
C LEU A 209 -0.36 13.02 12.15
N LYS A 210 -1.39 13.76 11.72
CA LYS A 210 -1.49 15.22 11.96
C LYS A 210 -1.65 15.63 13.42
N SER A 211 -2.23 14.76 14.24
CA SER A 211 -2.56 15.07 15.64
C SER A 211 -1.71 14.32 16.65
N GLY A 212 -0.92 13.33 16.21
CA GLY A 212 -0.24 12.39 17.09
C GLY A 212 -1.18 11.49 17.92
N GLN A 213 -2.48 11.54 17.68
CA GLN A 213 -3.46 10.78 18.48
C GLN A 213 -3.31 9.28 18.21
N VAL A 214 -3.10 8.53 19.30
CA VAL A 214 -3.01 7.08 19.31
C VAL A 214 -4.28 6.48 19.91
N LYS A 215 -4.80 5.42 19.29
CA LYS A 215 -5.90 4.62 19.82
C LYS A 215 -5.59 3.15 19.62
N LYS A 216 -5.75 2.34 20.66
CA LYS A 216 -5.69 0.88 20.57
C LYS A 216 -6.98 0.37 19.95
N VAL A 217 -6.88 -0.40 18.86
CA VAL A 217 -8.04 -0.86 18.08
C VAL A 217 -8.21 -2.38 18.09
N GLY A 218 -7.21 -3.13 18.55
CA GLY A 218 -7.34 -4.57 18.60
C GLY A 218 -6.12 -5.28 19.16
N ARG A 219 -6.19 -6.61 19.15
CA ARG A 219 -5.06 -7.49 19.42
C ARG A 219 -4.36 -7.86 18.11
N ARG A 220 -3.05 -7.99 18.18
CA ARG A 220 -2.24 -8.54 17.09
C ARG A 220 -2.56 -10.03 16.94
N LEU A 221 -2.77 -10.46 15.69
CA LEU A 221 -2.77 -11.88 15.32
C LEU A 221 -1.63 -12.13 14.30
N ASN A 222 -1.61 -13.30 13.68
CA ASN A 222 -0.55 -13.71 12.74
C ASN A 222 -0.68 -13.12 11.32
N TYR A 223 -1.22 -11.90 11.17
CA TYR A 223 -1.29 -11.23 9.87
C TYR A 223 -0.18 -10.19 9.69
N GLU A 224 0.30 -10.06 8.46
CA GLU A 224 1.40 -9.15 8.09
C GLU A 224 0.93 -7.74 7.71
N ALA A 225 -0.35 -7.58 7.39
CA ALA A 225 -0.92 -6.33 6.91
C ALA A 225 -2.37 -6.15 7.38
N VAL A 226 -2.80 -4.89 7.45
CA VAL A 226 -4.19 -4.47 7.61
C VAL A 226 -4.59 -3.71 6.36
N VAL A 227 -5.71 -4.11 5.76
CA VAL A 227 -6.34 -3.40 4.64
C VAL A 227 -7.57 -2.69 5.20
N PRO A 228 -7.46 -1.40 5.57
CA PRO A 228 -8.60 -0.65 6.06
C PRO A 228 -9.58 -0.39 4.92
N TYR A 229 -10.86 -0.61 5.18
CA TYR A 229 -11.95 -0.30 4.24
C TYR A 229 -12.80 0.82 4.83
N MET A 230 -13.18 1.78 3.99
CA MET A 230 -13.99 2.93 4.41
C MET A 230 -15.49 2.63 4.38
N SER A 231 -15.92 1.72 3.51
CA SER A 231 -17.32 1.31 3.43
C SER A 231 -17.42 -0.12 2.92
N PHE A 232 -18.51 -0.80 3.27
CA PHE A 232 -18.88 -2.09 2.71
C PHE A 232 -20.33 -2.04 2.26
N TYR A 233 -20.63 -2.78 1.20
CA TYR A 233 -22.00 -3.06 0.82
C TYR A 233 -22.47 -4.27 1.62
N ALA A 234 -23.34 -4.06 2.61
CA ALA A 234 -24.10 -5.13 3.23
C ALA A 234 -25.44 -5.27 2.49
N PRO A 235 -25.61 -6.25 1.60
CA PRO A 235 -26.93 -6.53 1.07
C PRO A 235 -27.83 -6.89 2.25
N CYS A 236 -28.88 -6.10 2.46
CA CYS A 236 -29.92 -6.48 3.42
C CYS A 236 -30.52 -7.80 2.92
N ILE A 237 -30.28 -8.90 3.64
CA ILE A 237 -31.09 -10.10 3.50
C ILE A 237 -32.38 -9.80 4.26
N SER A 238 -33.31 -9.07 3.63
CA SER A 238 -34.60 -8.81 4.24
C SER A 238 -35.67 -9.63 3.54
N ARG A 239 -36.39 -10.42 4.34
CA ARG A 239 -37.71 -10.94 4.01
C ARG A 239 -38.80 -9.88 4.23
N ASP A 240 -38.45 -8.60 4.33
CA ASP A 240 -39.36 -7.47 4.54
C ASP A 240 -38.77 -6.15 3.96
N PRO A 241 -39.59 -5.13 3.61
CA PRO A 241 -39.24 -4.06 2.66
C PRO A 241 -38.18 -3.06 3.16
N PRO A 242 -37.58 -2.22 2.27
CA PRO A 242 -36.19 -1.78 2.40
C PRO A 242 -35.98 -0.72 3.49
N CYS A 243 -35.27 -1.11 4.54
CA CYS A 243 -34.67 -0.18 5.49
C CYS A 243 -33.44 0.50 4.85
N ARG A 244 -33.57 1.79 4.52
CA ARG A 244 -32.43 2.70 4.24
C ARG A 244 -31.73 3.09 5.54
N HIS A 245 -31.14 2.13 6.25
CA HIS A 245 -30.33 2.44 7.44
C HIS A 245 -28.84 2.31 7.11
N LEU A 246 -28.16 3.46 7.21
CA LEU A 246 -26.73 3.62 7.14
C LEU A 246 -26.08 2.90 8.34
N CYS A 247 -25.29 1.87 8.07
CA CYS A 247 -24.29 1.41 9.03
C CYS A 247 -23.02 2.22 8.77
N TYR A 248 -22.81 3.29 9.52
CA TYR A 248 -21.48 3.88 9.68
C TYR A 248 -20.71 2.99 10.66
N CYS A 249 -19.60 2.41 10.21
CA CYS A 249 -18.53 2.07 11.13
C CYS A 249 -17.77 3.37 11.39
N ASP A 250 -18.11 4.06 12.48
CA ASP A 250 -17.24 5.10 13.01
C ASP A 250 -15.94 4.42 13.50
N MET A 251 -14.83 4.65 12.79
CA MET A 251 -13.48 4.25 13.21
C MET A 251 -12.90 5.24 14.22
#